data_AF-A0A0G4NE46-F1
#
_entry.id   AF-A0A0G4NE46-F1
#
_cell.length_a   1.000
_cell.length_b   1.000
_cell.length_c   1.000
_cell.angle_alpha   90.00
_cell.angle_beta   90.00
_cell.angle_gamma   90.00
#
_symmetry.space_group_name_H-M   'P 1'
#
loop_
_entity.id
_entity.type
_entity.pdbx_description
1 polymer ?
#
loop_
_entity_poly.entity_id
_entity_poly.type
_entity_poly.pdbx_seq_one_letter_code
_entity_poly.pdbx_strand_id
1 'polypeptide(L)'
;MIYRGGIQASSFDAPQAQPSQAILDFFFPGFSILTSACQKYFGIDLNVYIPLIILCGGATFAWQYLSDYVWGLIESHLMSSVDVRTDDEIYKSYARLLYHDYLANADNAAFAEVAPELRDMEYETSLTDKVVEKTFMGLTKKKFQERVSPGIQVATLCGNMYCASVWGGLASLIHHVDDAALVGKRVGLFSYGSGLASSFMSFRIESSVAPIQKVLDIRSRLEARRVLSPVDYEAMCDLRKKAHLQKDFTPAGDVSAIAPGTYYLEKVDDMFRREYSIKA
;
A
#
# COMPACT_ATOMS: atom_id res chain seq x y z
N MET A 1 -50.85 90.58 -3.12
CA MET A 1 -50.01 91.20 -2.06
C MET A 1 -48.67 90.46 -2.09
N ILE A 2 -47.61 91.12 -2.55
CA ILE A 2 -46.27 90.55 -2.69
C ILE A 2 -45.52 90.80 -1.38
N TYR A 3 -44.89 89.78 -0.80
CA TYR A 3 -43.76 89.98 0.12
C TYR A 3 -42.70 88.90 -0.12
N ARG A 4 -41.50 89.37 -0.49
CA ARG A 4 -40.27 88.59 -0.68
C ARG A 4 -39.65 88.32 0.69
N GLY A 5 -39.31 87.06 0.95
CA GLY A 5 -38.38 86.67 2.01
C GLY A 5 -36.98 86.48 1.43
N GLY A 6 -35.97 86.93 2.16
CA GLY A 6 -34.60 86.44 2.05
C GLY A 6 -34.09 86.11 3.45
N ILE A 7 -33.26 85.06 3.58
CA ILE A 7 -32.19 84.90 4.59
C ILE A 7 -31.35 83.64 4.22
N GLN A 8 -30.04 83.91 4.12
CA GLN A 8 -28.81 83.12 4.38
C GLN A 8 -28.68 81.63 4.00
N ALA A 9 -27.59 81.37 3.27
CA ALA A 9 -26.98 80.06 3.09
C ALA A 9 -26.08 79.69 4.30
N SER A 10 -26.25 78.49 4.84
CA SER A 10 -25.30 77.82 5.72
C SER A 10 -24.55 76.74 4.93
N SER A 11 -23.23 76.82 4.94
CA SER A 11 -22.32 75.82 4.38
C SER A 11 -22.35 74.54 5.23
N PHE A 12 -22.64 73.41 4.60
CA PHE A 12 -22.41 72.08 5.19
C PHE A 12 -20.92 71.73 5.05
N ASP A 13 -20.22 71.62 6.17
CA ASP A 13 -18.91 70.97 6.23
C ASP A 13 -19.05 69.47 5.99
N ALA A 14 -18.29 68.93 5.04
CA ALA A 14 -18.22 67.50 4.77
C ALA A 14 -17.29 66.80 5.79
N PRO A 15 -17.66 65.63 6.35
CA PRO A 15 -16.77 64.90 7.23
C PRO A 15 -15.55 64.38 6.46
N GLN A 16 -14.35 64.69 6.95
CA GLN A 16 -13.10 64.16 6.41
C GLN A 16 -13.05 62.64 6.57
N ALA A 17 -12.95 61.92 5.45
CA ALA A 17 -12.79 60.47 5.43
C ALA A 17 -11.46 60.08 6.10
N GLN A 18 -11.48 59.02 6.92
CA GLN A 18 -10.27 58.46 7.51
C GLN A 18 -9.34 57.93 6.39
N PRO A 19 -8.02 58.06 6.51
CA PRO A 19 -7.07 57.71 5.43
C PRO A 19 -7.13 56.24 4.98
N SER A 20 -7.63 55.33 5.82
CA SER A 20 -7.91 53.94 5.47
C SER A 20 -9.07 53.77 4.48
N GLN A 21 -10.08 54.64 4.50
CA GLN A 21 -11.23 54.59 3.60
C GLN A 21 -10.86 55.06 2.18
N ALA A 22 -9.96 56.03 2.06
CA ALA A 22 -9.47 56.52 0.77
C ALA A 22 -8.67 55.44 0.00
N ILE A 23 -7.93 54.58 0.70
CA ILE A 23 -7.21 53.46 0.09
C ILE A 23 -8.19 52.39 -0.41
N LEU A 24 -9.24 52.09 0.35
CA LEU A 24 -10.24 51.09 -0.05
C LEU A 24 -11.10 51.58 -1.22
N ASP A 25 -11.46 52.87 -1.28
CA ASP A 25 -12.14 53.47 -2.43
C ASP A 25 -11.26 53.49 -3.70
N PHE A 26 -9.93 53.53 -3.55
CA PHE A 26 -9.00 53.43 -4.69
C PHE A 26 -9.02 52.04 -5.33
N PHE A 27 -9.07 50.96 -4.53
CA PHE A 27 -9.16 49.59 -5.03
C PHE A 27 -10.60 49.18 -5.41
N PHE A 28 -11.60 49.78 -4.77
CA PHE A 28 -13.02 49.49 -4.96
C PHE A 28 -13.83 50.80 -5.04
N PRO A 29 -13.97 51.41 -6.24
CA PRO A 29 -14.66 52.70 -6.38
C PRO A 29 -16.12 52.66 -5.88
N GLY A 30 -16.47 53.58 -4.97
CA GLY A 30 -17.82 53.68 -4.39
C GLY A 30 -18.04 52.87 -3.12
N PHE A 31 -16.97 52.28 -2.57
CA PHE A 31 -17.01 51.49 -1.35
C PHE A 31 -17.45 52.31 -0.12
N SER A 32 -17.02 53.57 0.02
CA SER A 32 -17.43 54.45 1.12
C SER A 32 -18.92 54.77 1.14
N ILE A 33 -19.56 54.89 -0.03
CA ILE A 33 -21.01 55.11 -0.16
C ILE A 33 -21.77 53.85 0.27
N LEU A 34 -21.27 52.67 -0.13
CA LEU A 34 -21.86 51.38 0.19
C LEU A 34 -21.70 51.05 1.68
N THR A 35 -20.53 51.29 2.28
CA THR A 35 -20.32 51.10 3.72
C THR A 35 -21.20 52.02 4.56
N SER A 36 -21.32 53.30 4.17
CA SER A 36 -22.20 54.27 4.83
C SER A 36 -23.68 53.87 4.74
N ALA A 37 -24.13 53.37 3.59
CA ALA A 37 -25.49 52.87 3.40
C ALA A 37 -25.76 51.61 4.23
N CYS A 38 -24.86 50.63 4.23
CA CYS A 38 -24.99 49.41 5.03
C CYS A 38 -25.07 49.70 6.53
N GLN A 39 -24.23 50.62 7.02
CA GLN A 39 -24.27 51.03 8.42
C GLN A 39 -25.61 51.72 8.78
N LYS A 40 -26.11 52.60 7.91
CA LYS A 40 -27.35 53.35 8.15
C LYS A 40 -28.61 52.50 8.14
N TYR A 41 -28.72 51.53 7.22
CA TYR A 41 -29.94 50.75 7.03
C TYR A 41 -29.95 49.42 7.78
N PHE A 42 -28.78 48.83 8.03
CA PHE A 42 -28.66 47.49 8.64
C PHE A 42 -27.87 47.48 9.95
N GLY A 43 -27.26 48.61 10.35
CA GLY A 43 -26.46 48.70 11.58
C GLY A 43 -25.12 47.95 11.53
N ILE A 44 -24.67 47.53 10.33
CA ILE A 44 -23.45 46.74 10.13
C ILE A 44 -22.30 47.65 9.69
N ASP A 45 -21.22 47.71 10.47
CA ASP A 45 -20.01 48.45 10.11
C ASP A 45 -19.03 47.58 9.31
N LEU A 46 -19.15 47.64 7.99
CA LEU A 46 -18.30 46.89 7.06
C LEU A 46 -16.80 47.19 7.21
N ASN A 47 -16.40 48.34 7.79
CA ASN A 47 -14.99 48.64 8.04
C ASN A 47 -14.38 47.74 9.12
N VAL A 48 -15.21 47.16 10.01
CA VAL A 48 -14.79 46.18 11.02
C VAL A 48 -14.85 44.77 10.46
N TYR A 49 -15.92 44.42 9.74
CA TYR A 49 -16.14 43.06 9.27
C TYR A 49 -15.24 42.67 8.10
N ILE A 50 -14.91 43.58 7.17
CA ILE A 50 -14.09 43.23 6.00
C ILE A 50 -12.65 42.87 6.38
N PRO A 51 -11.93 43.65 7.21
CA PRO A 51 -10.62 43.24 7.71
C PRO A 51 -10.68 41.92 8.49
N LEU A 52 -11.75 41.66 9.23
CA LEU A 52 -11.94 40.42 9.99
C LEU A 52 -12.16 39.22 9.06
N ILE A 53 -12.94 39.38 7.99
CA ILE A 53 -13.12 38.35 6.95
C ILE A 53 -11.80 38.08 6.22
N ILE A 54 -11.05 39.12 5.86
CA ILE A 54 -9.74 38.97 5.20
C ILE A 54 -8.75 38.27 6.13
N LEU A 55 -8.73 38.63 7.42
CA LEU A 55 -7.85 38.00 8.41
C LEU A 55 -8.23 36.54 8.65
N CYS A 56 -9.51 36.22 8.80
CA CYS A 56 -10.00 34.84 8.93
C CYS A 56 -9.71 34.01 7.67
N GLY A 57 -9.95 34.57 6.47
CA GLY A 57 -9.66 33.93 5.20
C GLY A 57 -8.17 33.70 4.99
N GLY A 58 -7.34 34.70 5.31
CA GLY A 58 -5.88 34.59 5.28
C GLY A 58 -5.36 33.55 6.26
N ALA A 59 -5.91 33.50 7.48
CA ALA A 59 -5.58 32.49 8.47
C ALA A 59 -5.98 31.08 8.02
N THR A 60 -7.13 30.93 7.38
CA THR A 60 -7.59 29.63 6.83
C THR A 60 -6.70 29.18 5.68
N PHE A 61 -6.35 30.08 4.76
CA PHE A 61 -5.44 29.78 3.67
C PHE A 61 -4.03 29.42 4.17
N ALA A 62 -3.49 30.20 5.11
CA ALA A 62 -2.20 29.93 5.71
C ALA A 62 -2.20 28.60 6.49
N TRP A 63 -3.29 28.29 7.20
CA TRP A 63 -3.45 27.01 7.88
C TRP A 63 -3.51 25.84 6.91
N GLN A 64 -4.28 25.95 5.82
CA GLN A 64 -4.31 24.93 4.77
C GLN A 64 -2.93 24.71 4.16
N TYR A 65 -2.26 25.78 3.75
CA TYR A 65 -0.93 25.69 3.16
C TYR A 65 0.09 25.04 4.11
N LEU A 66 0.10 25.48 5.38
CA LEU A 66 0.99 24.92 6.40
C LEU A 66 0.65 23.45 6.68
N SER A 67 -0.63 23.13 6.80
CA SER A 67 -1.12 21.76 7.01
C SER A 67 -0.67 20.85 5.87
N ASP A 68 -0.90 21.25 4.61
CA ASP A 68 -0.53 20.47 3.44
C ASP A 68 1.00 20.29 3.35
N TYR A 69 1.77 21.34 3.66
CA TYR A 69 3.22 21.26 3.70
C TYR A 69 3.71 20.29 4.78
N VAL A 70 3.16 20.39 5.99
CA VAL A 70 3.52 19.51 7.12
C VAL A 70 3.12 18.06 6.83
N TRP A 71 1.93 17.82 6.30
CA TRP A 71 1.50 16.47 5.89
C TRP A 71 2.39 15.91 4.78
N GLY A 72 2.77 16.72 3.79
CA GLY A 72 3.73 16.30 2.77
C GLY A 72 5.10 15.93 3.36
N LEU A 73 5.55 16.63 4.40
CA LEU A 73 6.80 16.30 5.09
C LEU A 73 6.68 14.99 5.90
N ILE A 74 5.54 14.77 6.56
CA ILE A 74 5.25 13.53 7.29
C ILE A 74 5.19 12.35 6.32
N GLU A 75 4.47 12.48 5.21
CA GLU A 75 4.37 11.42 4.19
C GLU A 75 5.74 11.15 3.54
N SER A 76 6.51 12.19 3.23
CA SER A 76 7.81 11.99 2.55
C SER A 76 8.94 11.51 3.46
N HIS A 77 8.92 11.83 4.77
CA HIS A 77 10.06 11.59 5.67
C HIS A 77 9.74 10.77 6.92
N LEU A 78 8.45 10.61 7.26
CA LEU A 78 7.98 9.86 8.42
C LEU A 78 7.10 8.66 8.02
N MET A 79 7.27 8.13 6.79
CA MET A 79 6.72 6.83 6.44
C MET A 79 7.49 5.71 7.16
N SER A 80 6.76 4.99 8.01
CA SER A 80 7.23 3.74 8.60
C SER A 80 7.41 2.69 7.51
N SER A 81 8.63 2.16 7.35
CA SER A 81 8.87 1.00 6.50
C SER A 81 8.41 -0.27 7.23
N VAL A 82 7.40 -0.94 6.69
CA VAL A 82 7.00 -2.28 7.16
C VAL A 82 7.66 -3.31 6.24
N ASP A 83 8.59 -4.08 6.78
CA ASP A 83 9.16 -5.26 6.12
C ASP A 83 8.25 -6.47 6.41
N VAL A 84 7.44 -6.87 5.43
CA VAL A 84 6.60 -8.07 5.52
C VAL A 84 7.42 -9.26 5.04
N ARG A 85 8.08 -9.91 6.00
CA ARG A 85 8.88 -11.11 5.78
C ARG A 85 7.99 -12.34 5.56
N THR A 86 7.75 -12.65 4.29
CA THR A 86 6.98 -13.84 3.90
C THR A 86 7.64 -15.16 4.34
N ASP A 87 8.97 -15.16 4.52
CA ASP A 87 9.75 -16.26 5.06
C ASP A 87 9.47 -16.54 6.54
N ASP A 88 9.13 -15.51 7.33
CA ASP A 88 8.86 -15.68 8.76
C ASP A 88 7.60 -16.53 9.02
N GLU A 89 6.51 -16.31 8.26
CA GLU A 89 5.29 -17.12 8.40
C GLU A 89 5.51 -18.58 7.98
N ILE A 90 6.27 -18.80 6.89
CA ILE A 90 6.60 -20.13 6.41
C ILE A 90 7.51 -20.85 7.42
N TYR A 91 8.47 -20.15 8.01
CA TYR A 91 9.36 -20.70 9.02
C TYR A 91 8.62 -21.06 10.30
N LYS A 92 7.72 -20.20 10.78
CA LYS A 92 6.85 -20.51 11.92
C LYS A 92 5.97 -21.73 11.64
N SER A 93 5.41 -21.84 10.43
CA SER A 93 4.60 -22.99 10.02
C SER A 93 5.42 -24.28 10.03
N TYR A 94 6.66 -24.24 9.52
CA TYR A 94 7.57 -25.40 9.56
C TYR A 94 7.99 -25.78 10.98
N ALA A 95 8.29 -24.78 11.82
CA ALA A 95 8.58 -24.97 13.24
C ALA A 95 7.38 -25.60 13.98
N ARG A 96 6.15 -25.20 13.62
CA ARG A 96 4.92 -25.74 14.21
C ARG A 96 4.75 -27.23 13.91
N LEU A 97 5.19 -27.73 12.76
CA LEU A 97 5.21 -29.17 12.49
C LEU A 97 6.10 -29.92 13.50
N LEU A 98 7.28 -29.40 13.81
CA LEU A 98 8.16 -30.01 14.82
C LEU A 98 7.56 -29.92 16.22
N TYR A 99 6.81 -28.85 16.54
CA TYR A 99 6.06 -28.79 17.80
C TYR A 99 5.01 -29.90 17.88
N HIS A 100 4.29 -30.18 16.80
CA HIS A 100 3.37 -31.32 16.76
C HIS A 100 4.08 -32.67 16.92
N ASP A 101 5.28 -32.83 16.36
CA ASP A 101 6.11 -34.03 16.59
C ASP A 101 6.51 -34.16 18.08
N TYR A 102 6.83 -33.05 18.75
CA TYR A 102 7.12 -33.01 20.19
C TYR A 102 5.89 -33.39 21.04
N LEU A 103 4.72 -32.83 20.73
CA LEU A 103 3.48 -33.21 21.43
C LEU A 103 3.15 -34.70 21.26
N ALA A 104 3.46 -35.27 20.10
CA ALA A 104 3.22 -36.69 19.83
C ALA A 104 4.24 -37.63 20.49
N ASN A 105 5.48 -37.18 20.70
CA ASN A 105 6.55 -38.00 21.27
C ASN A 105 7.61 -37.14 22.00
N ALA A 106 7.24 -36.60 23.16
CA ALA A 106 8.09 -35.71 23.94
C ALA A 106 9.37 -36.37 24.47
N ASP A 107 9.35 -37.70 24.67
CA ASP A 107 10.48 -38.46 25.22
C ASP A 107 11.58 -38.75 24.17
N ASN A 108 11.41 -38.29 22.92
CA ASN A 108 12.43 -38.43 21.89
C ASN A 108 13.69 -37.66 22.29
N ALA A 109 14.86 -38.26 22.10
CA ALA A 109 16.16 -37.65 22.40
C ALA A 109 16.38 -36.28 21.72
N ALA A 110 15.73 -36.03 20.58
CA ALA A 110 15.76 -34.73 19.89
C ALA A 110 15.12 -33.58 20.70
N PHE A 111 14.33 -33.89 21.73
CA PHE A 111 13.62 -32.92 22.57
C PHE A 111 14.10 -32.90 24.02
N ALA A 112 15.24 -33.54 24.33
CA ALA A 112 15.76 -33.64 25.70
C ALA A 112 16.00 -32.27 26.38
N GLU A 113 16.25 -31.22 25.59
CA GLU A 113 16.46 -29.85 26.07
C GLU A 113 15.19 -28.97 26.00
N VAL A 114 14.05 -29.53 25.56
CA VAL A 114 12.79 -28.81 25.46
C VAL A 114 12.12 -28.79 26.83
N ALA A 115 11.74 -27.59 27.28
CA ALA A 115 11.03 -27.38 28.54
C ALA A 115 9.70 -28.17 28.56
N PRO A 116 9.48 -29.07 29.54
CA PRO A 116 8.27 -29.91 29.60
C PRO A 116 6.98 -29.11 29.59
N GLU A 117 6.98 -27.93 30.21
CA GLU A 117 5.82 -27.05 30.33
C GLU A 117 5.29 -26.61 28.95
N LEU A 118 6.12 -26.68 27.90
CA LEU A 118 5.68 -26.34 26.54
C LEU A 118 4.68 -27.34 25.95
N ARG A 119 4.53 -28.53 26.53
CA ARG A 119 3.55 -29.53 26.10
C ARG A 119 2.23 -29.46 26.87
N ASP A 120 2.26 -28.91 28.08
CA ASP A 120 1.14 -28.93 29.03
C ASP A 120 0.19 -27.72 28.85
N MET A 121 0.41 -26.93 27.80
CA MET A 121 -0.38 -25.74 27.51
C MET A 121 -1.61 -26.04 26.65
N GLU A 122 -2.67 -25.25 26.86
CA GLU A 122 -3.84 -25.25 26.00
C GLU A 122 -3.50 -24.89 24.55
N TYR A 123 -4.21 -25.51 23.61
CA TYR A 123 -3.96 -25.35 22.18
C TYR A 123 -3.94 -23.88 21.74
N GLU A 124 -4.95 -23.10 22.13
CA GLU A 124 -5.07 -21.68 21.74
C GLU A 124 -3.91 -20.83 22.27
N THR A 125 -3.49 -21.09 23.51
CA THR A 125 -2.31 -20.43 24.10
C THR A 125 -1.06 -20.74 23.30
N SER A 126 -0.89 -22.00 22.87
CA SER A 126 0.27 -22.42 22.08
C SER A 126 0.40 -21.74 20.71
N LEU A 127 -0.69 -21.17 20.15
CA LEU A 127 -0.66 -20.52 18.84
C LEU A 127 0.06 -19.17 18.87
N THR A 128 0.08 -18.50 20.03
CA THR A 128 0.67 -17.16 20.19
C THR A 128 1.85 -17.13 21.15
N ASP A 129 2.13 -18.24 21.83
CA ASP A 129 3.22 -18.33 22.80
C ASP A 129 4.61 -18.13 22.15
N LYS A 130 5.36 -17.17 22.70
CA LYS A 130 6.67 -16.79 22.17
C LYS A 130 7.79 -17.76 22.54
N VAL A 131 7.62 -18.55 23.59
CA VAL A 131 8.61 -19.57 23.98
C VAL A 131 8.50 -20.76 23.04
N VAL A 132 7.28 -21.22 22.71
CA VAL A 132 7.04 -22.22 21.66
C VAL A 132 7.61 -21.74 20.32
N GLU A 133 7.25 -20.53 19.87
CA GLU A 133 7.75 -19.98 18.61
C GLU A 133 9.29 -20.01 18.55
N LYS A 134 9.97 -19.42 19.54
CA LYS A 134 11.44 -19.32 19.56
C LYS A 134 12.11 -20.69 19.67
N THR A 135 11.61 -21.58 20.52
CA THR A 135 12.20 -22.90 20.76
C THR A 135 12.17 -23.73 19.48
N PHE A 136 11.01 -23.86 18.86
CA PHE A 136 10.86 -24.74 17.69
C PHE A 136 11.42 -24.11 16.41
N MET A 137 11.43 -22.79 16.27
CA MET A 137 12.22 -22.14 15.22
C MET A 137 13.71 -22.44 15.42
N GLY A 138 14.25 -22.26 16.63
CA GLY A 138 15.64 -22.59 16.95
C GLY A 138 16.02 -24.02 16.57
N LEU A 139 15.22 -25.00 16.98
CA LEU A 139 15.43 -26.42 16.68
C LEU A 139 15.30 -26.75 15.19
N THR A 140 14.43 -26.06 14.46
CA THR A 140 14.22 -26.31 13.02
C THR A 140 15.17 -25.52 12.12
N LYS A 141 15.93 -24.54 12.64
CA LYS A 141 16.76 -23.63 11.83
C LYS A 141 17.57 -24.30 10.74
N LYS A 142 18.36 -25.32 11.08
CA LYS A 142 19.18 -26.05 10.10
C LYS A 142 18.32 -26.76 9.05
N LYS A 143 17.28 -27.49 9.49
CA LYS A 143 16.37 -28.21 8.59
C LYS A 143 15.56 -27.27 7.70
N PHE A 144 15.17 -26.09 8.20
CA PHE A 144 14.50 -25.07 7.41
C PHE A 144 15.40 -24.55 6.28
N GLN A 145 16.66 -24.24 6.59
CA GLN A 145 17.63 -23.82 5.58
C GLN A 145 17.88 -24.90 4.52
N GLU A 146 17.95 -26.17 4.93
CA GLU A 146 18.18 -27.28 3.99
C GLU A 146 16.94 -27.67 3.17
N ARG A 147 15.73 -27.57 3.74
CA ARG A 147 14.53 -28.22 3.19
C ARG A 147 13.45 -27.26 2.71
N VAL A 148 13.45 -26.03 3.17
CA VAL A 148 12.39 -25.04 2.90
C VAL A 148 12.94 -23.82 2.20
N SER A 149 14.11 -23.31 2.60
CA SER A 149 14.76 -22.13 2.02
C SER A 149 14.91 -22.17 0.48
N PRO A 150 15.29 -23.30 -0.15
CA PRO A 150 15.33 -23.38 -1.62
C PRO A 150 13.94 -23.25 -2.28
N GLY A 151 12.89 -23.64 -1.56
CA GLY A 151 11.50 -23.58 -2.00
C GLY A 151 10.84 -22.21 -1.83
N ILE A 152 11.47 -21.22 -1.19
CA ILE A 152 10.82 -19.91 -0.95
C ILE A 152 11.44 -18.75 -1.75
N GLN A 153 12.50 -18.99 -2.53
CA GLN A 153 13.22 -17.93 -3.26
C GLN A 153 12.29 -17.10 -4.17
N VAL A 154 11.37 -17.76 -4.88
CA VAL A 154 10.37 -17.07 -5.72
C VAL A 154 9.43 -16.21 -4.87
N ALA A 155 8.93 -16.73 -3.75
CA ALA A 155 8.03 -15.97 -2.87
C ALA A 155 8.74 -14.75 -2.24
N THR A 156 9.99 -14.92 -1.81
CA THR A 156 10.81 -13.82 -1.28
C THR A 156 11.02 -12.71 -2.31
N LEU A 157 11.19 -13.06 -3.59
CA LEU A 157 11.50 -12.09 -4.64
C LEU A 157 10.28 -11.56 -5.40
N CYS A 158 9.15 -12.27 -5.40
CA CYS A 158 7.93 -11.90 -6.14
C CYS A 158 6.72 -11.58 -5.26
N GLY A 159 6.80 -11.84 -3.95
CA GLY A 159 5.70 -11.67 -3.02
C GLY A 159 4.62 -12.75 -3.15
N ASN A 160 3.43 -12.47 -2.60
CA ASN A 160 2.31 -13.40 -2.58
C ASN A 160 1.64 -13.52 -3.97
N MET A 161 1.61 -14.75 -4.51
CA MET A 161 0.98 -15.10 -5.78
C MET A 161 -0.36 -15.85 -5.61
N TYR A 162 -1.00 -15.73 -4.44
CA TYR A 162 -2.25 -16.40 -4.09
C TYR A 162 -2.21 -17.90 -4.37
N CYS A 163 -3.15 -18.44 -5.15
CA CYS A 163 -3.25 -19.86 -5.48
C CYS A 163 -1.96 -20.43 -6.10
N ALA A 164 -1.15 -19.59 -6.77
CA ALA A 164 0.10 -20.01 -7.36
C ALA A 164 1.28 -20.02 -6.38
N SER A 165 1.15 -19.45 -5.17
CA SER A 165 2.27 -19.33 -4.21
C SER A 165 2.91 -20.68 -3.87
N VAL A 166 2.08 -21.68 -3.55
CA VAL A 166 2.59 -23.00 -3.16
C VAL A 166 3.25 -23.74 -4.33
N TRP A 167 2.74 -23.56 -5.54
CA TRP A 167 3.29 -24.14 -6.76
C TRP A 167 4.56 -23.42 -7.22
N GLY A 168 4.61 -22.09 -7.03
CA GLY A 168 5.81 -21.29 -7.18
C GLY A 168 6.91 -21.76 -6.22
N GLY A 169 6.53 -22.21 -5.02
CA GLY A 169 7.47 -22.81 -4.08
C GLY A 169 8.01 -24.17 -4.53
N LEU A 170 7.16 -25.03 -5.09
CA LEU A 170 7.61 -26.29 -5.71
C LEU A 170 8.53 -26.04 -6.91
N ALA A 171 8.19 -25.08 -7.78
CA ALA A 171 9.03 -24.69 -8.90
C ALA A 171 10.38 -24.13 -8.43
N SER A 172 10.38 -23.32 -7.37
CA SER A 172 11.58 -22.81 -6.71
C SER A 172 12.45 -23.94 -6.18
N LEU A 173 11.87 -24.90 -5.47
CA LEU A 173 12.58 -26.06 -4.93
C LEU A 173 13.22 -26.88 -6.06
N ILE A 174 12.46 -27.18 -7.11
CA ILE A 174 12.96 -27.91 -8.27
C ILE A 174 14.14 -27.18 -8.91
N HIS A 175 14.07 -25.85 -9.09
CA HIS A 175 15.13 -25.10 -9.74
C HIS A 175 16.42 -24.98 -8.91
N HIS A 176 16.31 -24.79 -7.58
CA HIS A 176 17.46 -24.45 -6.74
C HIS A 176 18.16 -25.64 -6.09
N VAL A 177 17.55 -26.82 -6.07
CA VAL A 177 18.16 -28.03 -5.52
C VAL A 177 18.70 -28.89 -6.66
N ASP A 178 19.91 -29.42 -6.49
CA ASP A 178 20.53 -30.31 -7.48
C ASP A 178 19.61 -31.48 -7.83
N ASP A 179 19.49 -31.77 -9.12
CA ASP A 179 18.65 -32.83 -9.66
C ASP A 179 18.86 -34.18 -8.95
N ALA A 180 20.13 -34.58 -8.81
CA ALA A 180 20.51 -35.83 -8.16
C ALA A 180 20.13 -35.86 -6.66
N ALA A 181 20.03 -34.71 -6.00
CA ALA A 181 19.60 -34.62 -4.61
C ALA A 181 18.08 -34.73 -4.43
N LEU A 182 17.31 -34.49 -5.50
CA LEU A 182 15.85 -34.56 -5.53
C LEU A 182 15.32 -35.96 -5.89
N VAL A 183 16.02 -36.71 -6.74
CA VAL A 183 15.59 -38.06 -7.14
C VAL A 183 15.41 -38.98 -5.93
N GLY A 184 14.26 -39.65 -5.86
CA GLY A 184 13.85 -40.54 -4.77
C GLY A 184 13.36 -39.83 -3.50
N LYS A 185 13.38 -38.47 -3.46
CA LYS A 185 12.90 -37.72 -2.30
C LYS A 185 11.38 -37.55 -2.32
N ARG A 186 10.83 -37.35 -1.12
CA ARG A 186 9.45 -36.95 -0.90
C ARG A 186 9.39 -35.45 -0.62
N VAL A 187 8.51 -34.75 -1.31
CA VAL A 187 8.21 -33.33 -1.09
C VAL A 187 6.85 -33.23 -0.41
N GLY A 188 6.81 -32.60 0.76
CA GLY A 188 5.55 -32.21 1.41
C GLY A 188 5.11 -30.85 0.91
N LEU A 189 3.80 -30.66 0.71
CA LEU A 189 3.21 -29.43 0.21
C LEU A 189 1.96 -29.10 1.01
N PHE A 190 1.95 -27.93 1.66
CA PHE A 190 0.81 -27.45 2.42
C PHE A 190 0.17 -26.26 1.70
N SER A 191 -1.09 -26.42 1.30
CA SER A 191 -1.88 -25.38 0.64
C SER A 191 -2.94 -24.84 1.60
N TYR A 192 -3.07 -23.52 1.66
CA TYR A 192 -4.02 -22.82 2.52
C TYR A 192 -4.74 -21.71 1.74
N GLY A 193 -6.04 -21.55 2.01
CA GLY A 193 -6.84 -20.41 1.56
C GLY A 193 -7.79 -19.93 2.66
N SER A 194 -7.84 -18.62 2.87
CA SER A 194 -8.66 -17.98 3.90
C SER A 194 -10.16 -18.26 3.70
N GLY A 195 -10.89 -18.56 4.78
CA GLY A 195 -12.30 -18.93 4.76
C GLY A 195 -12.76 -19.99 5.79
N LEU A 196 -12.15 -21.17 5.93
CA LEU A 196 -10.86 -21.67 5.46
C LEU A 196 -10.95 -23.04 4.77
N ALA A 197 -10.04 -23.27 3.82
CA ALA A 197 -9.79 -24.58 3.23
C ALA A 197 -8.27 -24.83 3.17
N SER A 198 -7.83 -26.01 3.62
CA SER A 198 -6.42 -26.38 3.57
C SER A 198 -6.24 -27.85 3.23
N SER A 199 -5.07 -28.18 2.70
CA SER A 199 -4.68 -29.56 2.40
C SER A 199 -3.17 -29.71 2.52
N PHE A 200 -2.74 -30.72 3.26
CA PHE A 200 -1.36 -31.18 3.26
C PHE A 200 -1.25 -32.40 2.35
N MET A 201 -0.41 -32.31 1.32
CA MET A 201 -0.18 -33.38 0.35
C MET A 201 1.30 -33.71 0.25
N SER A 202 1.62 -34.83 -0.42
CA SER A 202 3.02 -35.20 -0.66
C SER A 202 3.21 -35.82 -2.04
N PHE A 203 4.38 -35.57 -2.62
CA PHE A 203 4.81 -36.10 -3.90
C PHE A 203 6.13 -36.83 -3.76
N ARG A 204 6.40 -37.81 -4.62
CA ARG A 204 7.70 -38.47 -4.73
C ARG A 204 8.30 -38.13 -6.10
N ILE A 205 9.56 -37.71 -6.10
CA ILE A 205 10.30 -37.43 -7.33
C ILE A 205 10.94 -38.75 -7.76
N GLU A 206 10.40 -39.38 -8.79
CA GLU A 206 10.84 -40.71 -9.24
C GLU A 206 12.05 -40.65 -10.19
N SER A 207 12.17 -39.57 -10.95
CA SER A 207 13.18 -39.43 -12.00
C SER A 207 13.75 -38.00 -12.03
N SER A 208 14.78 -37.81 -12.84
CA SER A 208 15.41 -36.51 -13.07
C SER A 208 14.36 -35.44 -13.45
N VAL A 209 14.49 -34.28 -12.81
CA VAL A 209 13.76 -33.04 -13.04
C VAL A 209 14.58 -32.02 -13.82
N ALA A 210 15.79 -32.37 -14.28
CA ALA A 210 16.66 -31.48 -15.07
C ALA A 210 15.96 -30.84 -16.30
N PRO A 211 15.07 -31.53 -17.06
CA PRO A 211 14.31 -30.90 -18.12
C PRO A 211 13.39 -29.78 -17.62
N ILE A 212 12.78 -29.95 -16.44
CA ILE A 212 11.92 -28.95 -15.80
C ILE A 212 12.78 -27.78 -15.32
N GLN A 213 13.92 -28.05 -14.67
CA GLN A 213 14.86 -27.01 -14.23
C GLN A 213 15.29 -26.09 -15.38
N LYS A 214 15.63 -26.69 -16.52
CA LYS A 214 16.03 -25.98 -17.74
C LYS A 214 14.92 -25.09 -18.31
N VAL A 215 13.68 -25.57 -18.30
CA VAL A 215 12.53 -24.80 -18.82
C VAL A 215 12.10 -23.70 -17.85
N LEU A 216 12.17 -23.97 -16.55
CA LEU A 216 11.79 -23.01 -15.51
C LEU A 216 12.69 -21.77 -15.52
N ASP A 217 14.01 -21.98 -15.63
CA ASP A 217 15.03 -20.93 -15.74
C ASP A 217 14.81 -19.75 -14.76
N ILE A 218 14.43 -20.08 -13.52
CA ILE A 218 13.90 -19.11 -12.55
C ILE A 218 14.92 -18.02 -12.26
N ARG A 219 16.19 -18.37 -12.06
CA ARG A 219 17.25 -17.39 -11.80
C ARG A 219 17.33 -16.33 -12.89
N SER A 220 17.50 -16.74 -14.15
CA SER A 220 17.62 -15.82 -15.28
C SER A 220 16.37 -14.95 -15.44
N ARG A 221 15.18 -15.53 -15.25
CA ARG A 221 13.90 -14.79 -15.31
C ARG A 221 13.77 -13.76 -14.19
N LEU A 222 14.25 -14.06 -12.98
CA LEU A 222 14.23 -13.13 -11.85
C LEU A 222 15.27 -12.01 -12.02
N GLU A 223 16.44 -12.32 -12.58
CA GLU A 223 17.51 -11.37 -12.88
C GLU A 223 17.14 -10.42 -14.05
N ALA A 224 16.35 -10.88 -15.02
CA ALA A 224 15.87 -10.08 -16.15
C ALA A 224 14.76 -9.08 -15.80
N ARG A 225 14.32 -9.01 -14.53
CA ARG A 225 13.27 -8.08 -14.11
C ARG A 225 13.79 -6.65 -14.09
N ARG A 226 12.86 -5.72 -14.33
CA ARG A 226 13.12 -4.28 -14.19
C ARG A 226 12.79 -3.82 -12.77
N VAL A 227 13.75 -3.20 -12.12
CA VAL A 227 13.54 -2.51 -10.84
C VAL A 227 12.81 -1.20 -11.09
N LEU A 228 11.78 -0.92 -10.29
CA LEU A 228 11.05 0.35 -10.29
C LEU A 228 11.34 1.10 -8.99
N SER A 229 11.30 2.44 -9.05
CA SER A 229 11.25 3.24 -7.82
C SER A 229 9.88 3.04 -7.13
N PRO A 230 9.77 3.28 -5.81
CA PRO A 230 8.48 3.25 -5.13
C PRO A 230 7.43 4.17 -5.77
N VAL A 231 7.83 5.37 -6.21
CA VAL A 231 6.95 6.33 -6.89
C VAL A 231 6.42 5.78 -8.21
N ASP A 232 7.28 5.14 -9.02
CA ASP A 232 6.84 4.49 -10.26
C ASP A 232 5.90 3.32 -9.97
N TYR A 233 6.17 2.53 -8.93
CA TYR A 233 5.31 1.42 -8.52
C TYR A 233 3.92 1.89 -8.07
N GLU A 234 3.85 2.98 -7.30
CA GLU A 234 2.58 3.60 -6.89
C GLU A 234 1.79 4.11 -8.09
N ALA A 235 2.46 4.73 -9.06
CA ALA A 235 1.82 5.14 -10.32
C ALA A 235 1.23 3.93 -11.07
N MET A 236 1.90 2.77 -11.09
CA MET A 236 1.36 1.53 -11.66
C MET A 236 0.15 1.00 -10.87
N CYS A 237 0.16 1.10 -9.54
CA CYS A 237 -0.98 0.75 -8.70
C CYS A 237 -2.20 1.63 -8.99
N ASP A 238 -1.99 2.92 -9.19
CA ASP A 238 -3.04 3.86 -9.57
C ASP A 238 -3.61 3.58 -10.97
N LEU A 239 -2.77 3.20 -11.94
CA LEU A 239 -3.25 2.74 -13.25
C LEU A 239 -4.16 1.52 -13.11
N ARG A 240 -3.79 0.54 -12.27
CA ARG A 240 -4.63 -0.63 -11.99
C ARG A 240 -5.95 -0.23 -11.33
N LYS A 241 -5.92 0.69 -10.36
CA LYS A 241 -7.12 1.18 -9.66
C LYS A 241 -8.09 1.85 -10.64
N LYS A 242 -7.58 2.70 -11.53
CA LYS A 242 -8.37 3.35 -12.58
C LYS A 242 -8.95 2.35 -13.59
N ALA A 243 -8.21 1.29 -13.91
CA ALA A 243 -8.65 0.26 -14.86
C ALA A 243 -9.70 -0.71 -14.30
N HIS A 244 -9.80 -0.83 -12.97
CA HIS A 244 -10.68 -1.81 -12.34
C HIS A 244 -12.16 -1.52 -12.65
N LEU A 245 -12.88 -2.55 -13.11
CA LEU A 245 -14.30 -2.51 -13.48
C LEU A 245 -14.66 -1.48 -14.55
N GLN A 246 -13.69 -1.07 -15.37
CA GLN A 246 -13.97 -0.20 -16.52
C GLN A 246 -14.36 -1.03 -17.76
N LYS A 247 -15.29 -0.46 -18.52
CA LYS A 247 -15.63 -0.84 -19.91
C LYS A 247 -15.14 0.26 -20.85
N ASP A 248 -15.12 0.00 -22.15
CA ASP A 248 -14.58 0.94 -23.15
C ASP A 248 -13.16 1.43 -22.80
N PHE A 249 -12.33 0.51 -22.32
CA PHE A 249 -11.03 0.80 -21.74
C PHE A 249 -9.90 0.26 -22.62
N THR A 250 -8.89 1.09 -22.86
CA THR A 250 -7.63 0.69 -23.48
C THR A 250 -6.50 0.83 -22.44
N PRO A 251 -5.76 -0.23 -22.11
CA PRO A 251 -4.65 -0.15 -21.17
C PRO A 251 -3.57 0.85 -21.62
N ALA A 252 -3.13 1.71 -20.71
CA ALA A 252 -2.11 2.73 -20.97
C ALA A 252 -0.67 2.27 -20.66
N GLY A 253 -0.48 0.99 -20.36
CA GLY A 253 0.83 0.43 -20.02
C GLY A 253 1.76 0.33 -21.23
N ASP A 254 3.07 0.46 -21.00
CA ASP A 254 4.07 0.32 -22.04
C ASP A 254 4.32 -1.15 -22.42
N VAL A 255 3.85 -1.54 -23.60
CA VAL A 255 4.01 -2.88 -24.16
C VAL A 255 5.47 -3.20 -24.52
N SER A 256 6.34 -2.20 -24.69
CA SER A 256 7.76 -2.46 -24.93
C SER A 256 8.49 -3.00 -23.70
N ALA A 257 7.91 -2.81 -22.49
CA ALA A 257 8.49 -3.24 -21.23
C ALA A 257 8.20 -4.70 -20.84
N ILE A 258 7.40 -5.44 -21.63
CA ILE A 258 7.12 -6.86 -21.40
C ILE A 258 7.92 -7.75 -22.36
N ALA A 259 8.24 -8.97 -21.92
CA ALA A 259 9.06 -9.90 -22.69
C ALA A 259 8.35 -10.36 -23.98
N PRO A 260 9.09 -10.62 -25.08
CA PRO A 260 8.54 -11.24 -26.29
C PRO A 260 7.80 -12.55 -25.98
N GLY A 261 6.71 -12.81 -26.70
CA GLY A 261 5.82 -13.95 -26.48
C GLY A 261 4.83 -13.80 -25.33
N THR A 262 4.88 -12.68 -24.58
CA THR A 262 3.93 -12.43 -23.48
C THR A 262 2.57 -11.99 -24.03
N TYR A 263 1.50 -12.64 -23.57
CA TYR A 263 0.13 -12.17 -23.81
C TYR A 263 -0.15 -10.92 -22.98
N TYR A 264 -0.78 -9.92 -23.58
CA TYR A 264 -1.22 -8.71 -22.90
C TYR A 264 -2.63 -8.32 -23.31
N LEU A 265 -3.32 -7.60 -22.41
CA LEU A 265 -4.65 -7.05 -22.67
C LEU A 265 -4.53 -5.85 -23.62
N GLU A 266 -5.23 -5.88 -24.73
CA GLU A 266 -5.24 -4.81 -25.73
C GLU A 266 -6.41 -3.86 -25.53
N LYS A 267 -7.60 -4.41 -25.25
CA LYS A 267 -8.82 -3.62 -25.08
C LYS A 267 -9.87 -4.34 -24.22
N VAL A 268 -10.70 -3.55 -23.55
CA VAL A 268 -12.00 -3.95 -23.01
C VAL A 268 -13.08 -3.12 -23.69
N ASP A 269 -14.10 -3.73 -24.28
CA ASP A 269 -15.18 -2.99 -24.95
C ASP A 269 -16.35 -2.62 -24.02
N ASP A 270 -17.42 -2.07 -24.59
CA ASP A 270 -18.63 -1.61 -23.90
C ASP A 270 -19.44 -2.74 -23.23
N MET A 271 -19.19 -3.98 -23.65
CA MET A 271 -19.80 -5.20 -23.13
C MET A 271 -18.85 -5.96 -22.17
N PHE A 272 -17.74 -5.36 -21.75
CA PHE A 272 -16.69 -5.97 -20.92
C PHE A 272 -15.97 -7.16 -21.58
N ARG A 273 -16.08 -7.34 -22.91
CA ARG A 273 -15.31 -8.36 -23.63
C ARG A 273 -13.85 -7.90 -23.72
N ARG A 274 -12.92 -8.85 -23.58
CA ARG A 274 -11.48 -8.58 -23.51
C ARG A 274 -10.77 -9.09 -24.75
N GLU A 275 -10.01 -8.22 -25.39
CA GLU A 275 -9.17 -8.55 -26.54
C GLU A 275 -7.70 -8.62 -26.10
N TYR A 276 -6.98 -9.63 -26.58
CA TYR A 276 -5.61 -9.92 -26.18
C TYR A 276 -4.70 -10.05 -27.40
N SER A 277 -3.49 -9.54 -27.26
CA SER A 277 -2.42 -9.65 -28.25
C SER A 277 -1.17 -10.27 -27.65
N ILE A 278 -0.25 -10.73 -28.51
CA ILE A 278 1.02 -11.33 -28.11
C ILE A 278 2.14 -10.35 -28.48
N LYS A 279 3.03 -10.06 -27.52
CA LYS A 279 4.21 -9.24 -27.80
C LYS A 279 5.12 -9.94 -28.80
N ALA A 280 5.35 -9.31 -29.96
CA ALA A 280 6.35 -9.75 -30.93
C ALA A 280 7.78 -9.68 -30.36
#